data_AF-A0A502GUW5-F1
#
_entry.id   AF-A0A502GUW5-F1
#
_cell.length_a   1.000
_cell.length_b   1.000
_cell.length_c   1.000
_cell.angle_alpha   90.00
_cell.angle_beta   90.00
_cell.angle_gamma   90.00
#
_symmetry.space_group_name_H-M   'P 1'
#
loop_
_entity.id
_entity.type
_entity.pdbx_description
1 polymer ?
#
loop_
_entity_poly.entity_id
_entity_poly.type
_entity_poly.pdbx_seq_one_letter_code
_entity_poly.pdbx_strand_id
1 'polypeptide(L)'
;MRLRYPLLSAAGALLALAGCRTQDAPAPDQGPSYYPVAVGTYRAYQVVDTTWNNYVRTVGTPYQLREAITSTYADAAGQLTYRVERARRATTADAWVADSVFALSVSPTAVVLNRGNQRTVEAVFPARTGRIWNFNAFNNNSADTVNADTRSYRRVGAPYTTAVLGGTARAYPATATAVDTALNRPNIYEDNLYYLRTYQQVLAQGVGPVLRRRRRFVYTSGSTGALPVQGQVFSGYIHRETLIDAGNL
;
A
#
# COMPACT_ATOMS: atom_id res chain seq x y z
N MET A 1 -46.13 65.75 34.42
CA MET A 1 -45.92 65.58 32.97
C MET A 1 -45.33 64.18 32.75
N ARG A 2 -46.05 63.27 32.07
CA ARG A 2 -45.67 61.86 31.88
C ARG A 2 -44.87 61.69 30.57
N LEU A 3 -43.72 61.03 30.61
CA LEU A 3 -43.02 60.42 29.45
C LEU A 3 -42.16 59.25 30.01
N ARG A 4 -42.54 57.96 29.91
CA ARG A 4 -42.31 56.93 28.84
C ARG A 4 -40.82 56.54 28.59
N TYR A 5 -40.40 55.42 29.23
CA TYR A 5 -39.56 54.23 28.83
C TYR A 5 -38.33 54.35 27.89
N PRO A 6 -37.37 53.38 27.76
CA PRO A 6 -37.20 52.03 28.38
C PRO A 6 -35.75 51.61 28.80
N LEU A 7 -35.68 50.35 29.28
CA LEU A 7 -34.62 49.36 29.54
C LEU A 7 -33.27 49.33 28.75
N LEU A 8 -32.33 48.56 29.37
CA LEU A 8 -31.12 47.87 28.86
C LEU A 8 -29.85 48.74 28.73
N SER A 9 -28.73 48.43 29.40
CA SER A 9 -27.94 47.22 29.13
C SER A 9 -26.90 46.96 30.23
N ALA A 10 -26.98 45.80 30.88
CA ALA A 10 -25.86 45.21 31.61
C ALA A 10 -25.08 44.32 30.64
N ALA A 11 -23.94 44.81 30.15
CA ALA A 11 -23.04 44.04 29.30
C ALA A 11 -22.25 43.04 30.16
N GLY A 12 -22.82 41.86 30.38
CA GLY A 12 -22.10 40.70 30.89
C GLY A 12 -21.19 40.14 29.81
N ALA A 13 -19.87 40.25 30.02
CA ALA A 13 -18.87 39.59 29.19
C ALA A 13 -18.93 38.07 29.42
N LEU A 14 -19.69 37.36 28.58
CA LEU A 14 -19.57 35.91 28.43
C LEU A 14 -18.25 35.62 27.68
N LEU A 15 -17.21 35.23 28.42
CA LEU A 15 -16.04 34.58 27.84
C LEU A 15 -16.47 33.23 27.26
N ALA A 16 -16.53 33.14 25.93
CA ALA A 16 -16.65 31.89 25.21
C ALA A 16 -15.37 31.07 25.41
N LEU A 17 -15.43 30.08 26.30
CA LEU A 17 -14.46 28.98 26.37
C LEU A 17 -14.62 28.11 25.12
N ALA A 18 -13.98 28.51 24.02
CA ALA A 18 -13.76 27.65 22.87
C ALA A 18 -12.76 26.56 23.28
N GLY A 19 -13.28 25.46 23.83
CA GLY A 19 -12.50 24.26 24.09
C GLY A 19 -12.00 23.66 22.77
N CYS A 20 -10.69 23.75 22.53
CA CYS A 20 -10.02 22.92 21.54
C CYS A 20 -10.25 21.45 21.90
N ARG A 21 -11.15 20.77 21.18
CA ARG A 21 -11.17 19.31 21.15
C ARG A 21 -9.96 18.85 20.34
N THR A 22 -8.89 18.47 21.02
CA THR A 22 -7.90 17.58 20.43
C THR A 22 -8.62 16.30 20.03
N GLN A 23 -8.79 16.08 18.73
CA GLN A 23 -9.20 14.78 18.23
C GLN A 23 -8.10 13.79 18.64
N ASP A 24 -8.42 12.91 19.58
CA ASP A 24 -7.53 11.79 19.90
C ASP A 24 -7.26 11.02 18.61
N ALA A 25 -5.98 10.98 18.21
CA ALA A 25 -5.57 10.10 17.14
C ALA A 25 -5.99 8.68 17.55
N PRO A 26 -6.62 7.90 16.65
CA PRO A 26 -7.05 6.56 16.98
C PRO A 26 -5.88 5.78 17.58
N ALA A 27 -6.14 5.09 18.70
CA ALA A 27 -5.13 4.29 19.38
C ALA A 27 -4.43 3.37 18.36
N PRO A 28 -3.10 3.28 18.38
CA PRO A 28 -2.38 2.43 17.44
C PRO A 28 -2.91 1.00 17.51
N ASP A 29 -3.26 0.42 16.36
CA ASP A 29 -3.59 -0.99 16.24
C ASP A 29 -2.39 -1.81 16.75
N GLN A 30 -2.58 -2.52 17.86
CA GLN A 30 -1.53 -3.23 18.59
C GLN A 30 -1.17 -4.58 17.95
N GLY A 31 -1.88 -5.02 16.89
CA GLY A 31 -1.67 -6.30 16.24
C GLY A 31 -1.72 -6.22 14.71
N PRO A 32 -1.76 -7.38 14.02
CA PRO A 32 -1.80 -7.43 12.57
C PRO A 32 -3.22 -7.21 12.01
N SER A 33 -4.01 -6.29 12.56
CA SER A 33 -5.41 -6.12 12.14
C SER A 33 -5.52 -5.53 10.72
N TYR A 34 -4.45 -4.93 10.21
CA TYR A 34 -4.30 -4.55 8.80
C TYR A 34 -3.82 -5.68 7.87
N TYR A 35 -3.59 -6.89 8.40
CA TYR A 35 -3.20 -8.06 7.60
C TYR A 35 -3.77 -9.35 8.21
N PRO A 36 -5.11 -9.50 8.27
CA PRO A 36 -5.72 -10.73 8.76
C PRO A 36 -5.40 -11.90 7.82
N VAL A 37 -5.17 -13.07 8.42
CA VAL A 37 -4.88 -14.32 7.74
C VAL A 37 -5.63 -15.46 8.40
N ALA A 38 -6.27 -16.31 7.59
CA ALA A 38 -6.89 -17.54 8.02
C ALA A 38 -6.85 -18.57 6.89
N VAL A 39 -6.66 -19.84 7.24
CA VAL A 39 -6.74 -20.94 6.26
C VAL A 39 -8.15 -20.99 5.69
N GLY A 40 -8.27 -21.23 4.39
CA GLY A 40 -9.55 -21.22 3.70
C GLY A 40 -10.02 -19.84 3.29
N THR A 41 -9.19 -18.79 3.36
CA THR A 41 -9.54 -17.44 2.87
C THR A 41 -8.83 -17.09 1.58
N TYR A 42 -9.40 -16.16 0.81
CA TYR A 42 -8.77 -15.62 -0.40
C TYR A 42 -8.95 -14.12 -0.55
N ARG A 43 -8.08 -13.52 -1.36
CA ARG A 43 -8.18 -12.15 -1.89
C ARG A 43 -7.98 -12.19 -3.39
N ALA A 44 -8.93 -11.64 -4.16
CA ALA A 44 -8.84 -11.52 -5.60
C ALA A 44 -8.69 -10.05 -6.02
N TYR A 45 -7.84 -9.81 -7.01
CA TYR A 45 -7.44 -8.50 -7.49
C TYR A 45 -7.67 -8.41 -8.99
N GLN A 46 -8.14 -7.26 -9.46
CA GLN A 46 -7.99 -6.87 -10.86
C GLN A 46 -6.62 -6.24 -11.04
N VAL A 47 -5.92 -6.70 -12.06
CA VAL A 47 -4.61 -6.22 -12.45
C VAL A 47 -4.70 -5.44 -13.74
N VAL A 48 -4.05 -4.28 -13.78
CA VAL A 48 -3.86 -3.48 -14.99
C VAL A 48 -2.40 -3.10 -15.09
N ASP A 49 -1.75 -3.59 -16.14
CA ASP A 49 -0.40 -3.21 -16.50
C ASP A 49 -0.44 -2.06 -17.50
N THR A 50 0.48 -1.11 -17.37
CA THR A 50 0.71 -0.07 -18.37
C THR A 50 2.20 0.01 -18.62
N THR A 51 2.61 -0.04 -19.87
CA THR A 51 4.02 0.00 -20.26
C THR A 51 4.31 1.23 -21.11
N TRP A 52 5.58 1.63 -21.08
CA TRP A 52 6.14 2.63 -21.96
C TRP A 52 7.33 2.03 -22.67
N ASN A 53 7.37 2.20 -23.99
CA ASN A 53 8.52 1.87 -24.80
C ASN A 53 8.72 2.96 -25.85
N ASN A 54 9.89 3.59 -25.86
CA ASN A 54 10.22 4.70 -26.75
C ASN A 54 9.12 5.79 -26.78
N TYR A 55 8.72 6.28 -25.61
CA TYR A 55 7.65 7.27 -25.40
C TYR A 55 6.22 6.81 -25.75
N VAL A 56 6.04 5.59 -26.27
CA VAL A 56 4.72 5.03 -26.57
C VAL A 56 4.14 4.37 -25.34
N ARG A 57 2.97 4.86 -24.89
CA ARG A 57 2.21 4.29 -23.78
C ARG A 57 1.26 3.20 -24.27
N THR A 58 1.35 2.01 -23.68
CA THR A 58 0.43 0.89 -23.93
C THR A 58 -0.26 0.49 -22.63
N VAL A 59 -1.59 0.50 -22.63
CA VAL A 59 -2.38 -0.05 -21.51
C VAL A 59 -2.69 -1.51 -21.84
N GLY A 60 -2.25 -2.41 -20.97
CA GLY A 60 -2.52 -3.84 -21.11
C GLY A 60 -3.98 -4.18 -20.82
N THR A 61 -4.44 -5.29 -21.40
CA THR A 61 -5.75 -5.86 -21.09
C THR A 61 -5.80 -6.28 -19.61
N PRO A 62 -6.81 -5.84 -18.85
CA PRO A 62 -6.96 -6.26 -17.46
C PRO A 62 -7.09 -7.77 -17.32
N TYR A 63 -6.57 -8.32 -16.24
CA TYR A 63 -6.75 -9.72 -15.83
C TYR A 63 -6.96 -9.80 -14.32
N GLN A 64 -7.18 -10.99 -13.80
CA GLN A 64 -7.42 -11.20 -12.38
C GLN A 64 -6.37 -12.12 -11.76
N LEU A 65 -5.99 -11.80 -10.53
CA LEU A 65 -5.17 -12.63 -9.66
C LEU A 65 -5.97 -13.00 -8.41
N ARG A 66 -5.78 -14.21 -7.89
CA ARG A 66 -6.31 -14.64 -6.60
C ARG A 66 -5.19 -15.17 -5.76
N GLU A 67 -5.09 -14.71 -4.52
CA GLU A 67 -4.20 -15.23 -3.49
C GLU A 67 -5.06 -15.96 -2.46
N ALA A 68 -4.88 -17.27 -2.33
CA ALA A 68 -5.64 -18.14 -1.44
C ALA A 68 -4.73 -18.74 -0.37
N ILE A 69 -5.15 -18.68 0.90
CA ILE A 69 -4.44 -19.32 2.01
C ILE A 69 -4.95 -20.75 2.15
N THR A 70 -4.17 -21.71 1.67
CA THR A 70 -4.64 -23.11 1.54
C THR A 70 -4.31 -23.98 2.75
N SER A 71 -3.21 -23.67 3.44
CA SER A 71 -2.72 -24.50 4.54
C SER A 71 -1.70 -23.74 5.39
N THR A 72 -1.31 -24.35 6.51
CA THR A 72 -0.22 -23.88 7.38
C THR A 72 0.81 -24.99 7.59
N TYR A 73 2.04 -24.60 7.84
CA TYR A 73 3.14 -25.49 8.21
C TYR A 73 4.14 -24.75 9.11
N ALA A 74 4.99 -25.49 9.83
CA ALA A 74 6.11 -24.90 10.57
C ALA A 74 7.30 -24.75 9.61
N ASP A 75 7.93 -23.58 9.59
CA ASP A 75 9.17 -23.38 8.83
C ASP A 75 10.39 -24.02 9.53
N ALA A 76 11.58 -23.86 8.93
CA ALA A 76 12.82 -24.41 9.48
C ALA A 76 13.18 -23.86 10.88
N ALA A 77 12.60 -22.73 11.29
CA ALA A 77 12.76 -22.15 12.62
C ALA A 77 11.58 -22.49 13.56
N GLY A 78 10.69 -23.40 13.16
CA GLY A 78 9.50 -23.79 13.91
C GLY A 78 8.38 -22.75 13.91
N GLN A 79 8.46 -21.71 13.07
CA GLN A 79 7.46 -20.64 13.03
C GLN A 79 6.27 -21.02 12.15
N LEU A 80 5.07 -20.68 12.62
CA LEU A 80 3.83 -20.88 11.86
C LEU A 80 3.87 -20.06 10.57
N THR A 81 3.74 -20.76 9.45
CA THR A 81 3.80 -20.20 8.11
C THR A 81 2.58 -20.63 7.31
N TYR A 82 1.96 -19.67 6.63
CA TYR A 82 0.81 -19.85 5.78
C TYR A 82 1.26 -20.07 4.33
N ARG A 83 0.73 -21.12 3.69
CA ARG A 83 0.92 -21.34 2.27
C ARG A 83 -0.10 -20.52 1.48
N VAL A 84 0.39 -19.61 0.65
CA VAL A 84 -0.44 -18.78 -0.22
C VAL A 84 -0.29 -19.28 -1.66
N GLU A 85 -1.38 -19.77 -2.24
CA GLU A 85 -1.44 -20.07 -3.67
C GLU A 85 -1.94 -18.86 -4.44
N ARG A 86 -1.14 -18.38 -5.38
CA ARG A 86 -1.56 -17.38 -6.35
C ARG A 86 -2.02 -18.10 -7.62
N ALA A 87 -3.19 -17.72 -8.10
CA ALA A 87 -3.75 -18.14 -9.37
C ALA A 87 -4.13 -16.93 -10.22
N ARG A 88 -4.23 -17.12 -11.53
CA ARG A 88 -4.56 -16.10 -12.51
C ARG A 88 -5.67 -16.53 -13.45
N ARG A 89 -6.43 -15.57 -13.97
CA ARG A 89 -7.40 -15.77 -15.07
C ARG A 89 -7.55 -14.51 -15.90
N ALA A 90 -7.89 -14.63 -17.18
CA ALA A 90 -8.04 -13.48 -18.07
C ALA A 90 -9.37 -12.74 -17.83
N THR A 91 -10.46 -13.49 -17.74
CA THR A 91 -11.81 -12.95 -17.51
C THR A 91 -12.50 -13.65 -16.33
N THR A 92 -13.67 -13.15 -15.91
CA THR A 92 -14.45 -13.77 -14.83
C THR A 92 -15.08 -15.11 -15.22
N ALA A 93 -15.21 -15.40 -16.52
CA ALA A 93 -15.73 -16.66 -17.04
C ALA A 93 -14.68 -17.77 -17.07
N ASP A 94 -13.40 -17.42 -17.08
CA ASP A 94 -12.30 -18.38 -17.13
C ASP A 94 -12.06 -19.04 -15.76
N ALA A 95 -11.60 -20.29 -15.81
CA ALA A 95 -11.11 -21.00 -14.63
C ALA A 95 -9.81 -20.37 -14.10
N TRP A 96 -9.59 -20.48 -12.79
CA TRP A 96 -8.33 -20.08 -12.17
C TRP A 96 -7.21 -21.04 -12.56
N VAL A 97 -6.11 -20.51 -13.10
CA VAL A 97 -4.89 -21.25 -13.43
C VAL A 97 -3.81 -20.94 -12.40
N ALA A 98 -3.15 -21.96 -11.85
CA ALA A 98 -2.07 -21.76 -10.89
C ALA A 98 -0.94 -20.89 -11.49
N ASP A 99 -0.44 -19.95 -10.69
CA ASP A 99 0.59 -18.99 -11.08
C ASP A 99 1.85 -19.16 -10.23
N SER A 100 1.69 -19.12 -8.91
CA SER A 100 2.82 -19.16 -7.98
C SER A 100 2.40 -19.58 -6.57
N VAL A 101 3.36 -19.98 -5.76
CA VAL A 101 3.16 -20.33 -4.34
C VAL A 101 4.11 -19.49 -3.50
N PHE A 102 3.58 -18.90 -2.43
CA PHE A 102 4.34 -18.10 -1.48
C PHE A 102 4.23 -18.65 -0.06
N ALA A 103 5.22 -18.33 0.77
CA ALA A 103 5.19 -18.59 2.20
C ALA A 103 4.99 -17.26 2.94
N LEU A 104 3.96 -17.18 3.77
CA LEU A 104 3.58 -15.97 4.49
C LEU A 104 3.67 -16.23 6.00
N SER A 105 4.42 -15.42 6.72
CA SER A 105 4.49 -15.45 8.18
C SER A 105 3.90 -14.15 8.72
N VAL A 106 2.94 -14.25 9.64
CA VAL A 106 2.32 -13.09 10.30
C VAL A 106 2.58 -13.20 11.79
N SER A 107 3.26 -12.22 12.36
CA SER A 107 3.53 -12.11 13.79
C SER A 107 2.88 -10.84 14.37
N PRO A 108 2.87 -10.66 15.70
CA PRO A 108 2.42 -9.41 16.31
C PRO A 108 3.20 -8.16 15.87
N THR A 109 4.38 -8.32 15.27
CA THR A 109 5.29 -7.21 14.93
C THR A 109 5.50 -7.01 13.44
N ALA A 110 5.28 -8.03 12.60
CA ALA A 110 5.54 -7.94 11.17
C ALA A 110 4.76 -8.96 10.33
N VAL A 111 4.60 -8.62 9.05
CA VAL A 111 4.23 -9.54 7.99
C VAL A 111 5.45 -9.78 7.12
N VAL A 112 5.85 -11.04 7.01
CA VAL A 112 6.98 -11.46 6.19
C VAL A 112 6.48 -12.37 5.09
N LEU A 113 6.82 -12.06 3.85
CA LEU A 113 6.44 -12.85 2.69
C LEU A 113 7.68 -13.37 1.99
N ASN A 114 7.70 -14.65 1.68
CA ASN A 114 8.74 -15.28 0.90
C ASN A 114 8.20 -15.68 -0.47
N ARG A 115 8.80 -15.10 -1.52
CA ARG A 115 8.52 -15.41 -2.92
C ARG A 115 9.77 -16.04 -3.54
N GLY A 116 9.82 -17.37 -3.59
CA GLY A 116 11.03 -18.09 -3.99
C GLY A 116 12.19 -17.84 -3.01
N ASN A 117 13.25 -17.18 -3.48
CA ASN A 117 14.43 -16.83 -2.68
C ASN A 117 14.42 -15.37 -2.18
N GLN A 118 13.30 -14.65 -2.33
CA GLN A 118 13.18 -13.26 -1.88
C GLN A 118 12.25 -13.16 -0.68
N ARG A 119 12.82 -12.80 0.48
CA ARG A 119 12.09 -12.64 1.73
C ARG A 119 11.92 -11.15 2.05
N THR A 120 10.67 -10.68 2.10
CA THR A 120 10.34 -9.26 2.22
C THR A 120 9.48 -8.97 3.44
N VAL A 121 9.67 -7.81 4.07
CA VAL A 121 8.84 -7.29 5.16
C VAL A 121 7.73 -6.43 4.57
N GLU A 122 6.55 -7.03 4.39
CA GLU A 122 5.40 -6.41 3.71
C GLU A 122 4.64 -5.41 4.60
N ALA A 123 4.70 -5.58 5.93
CA ALA A 123 4.07 -4.71 6.91
C ALA A 123 4.75 -4.85 8.29
N VAL A 124 4.64 -3.81 9.14
CA VAL A 124 5.14 -3.80 10.53
C VAL A 124 4.10 -3.25 11.50
N PHE A 125 4.07 -3.75 12.72
CA PHE A 125 3.05 -3.44 13.73
C PHE A 125 3.66 -2.98 15.07
N PRO A 126 2.98 -2.11 15.83
CA PRO A 126 1.77 -1.37 15.48
C PRO A 126 1.94 -0.43 14.27
N ALA A 127 0.93 -0.37 13.39
CA ALA A 127 0.95 0.55 12.25
C ALA A 127 0.78 2.00 12.77
N ARG A 128 1.71 2.89 12.39
CA ARG A 128 1.69 4.32 12.76
C ARG A 128 2.24 5.16 11.63
N THR A 129 1.61 6.32 11.36
CA THR A 129 2.13 7.26 10.36
C THR A 129 3.56 7.67 10.72
N GLY A 130 4.46 7.64 9.74
CA GLY A 130 5.89 7.92 9.93
C GLY A 130 6.73 6.72 10.37
N ARG A 131 6.12 5.59 10.74
CA ARG A 131 6.88 4.37 11.05
C ARG A 131 7.61 3.86 9.80
N ILE A 132 8.91 3.66 9.94
CA ILE A 132 9.82 3.20 8.88
C ILE A 132 10.30 1.78 9.13
N TRP A 133 10.66 1.06 8.06
CA TRP A 133 11.31 -0.25 8.15
C TRP A 133 12.09 -0.58 6.88
N ASN A 134 12.94 -1.60 6.98
CA ASN A 134 13.59 -2.22 5.83
C ASN A 134 12.71 -3.32 5.21
N PHE A 135 12.16 -3.07 4.02
CA PHE A 135 11.45 -4.05 3.20
C PHE A 135 12.29 -5.27 2.87
N ASN A 136 13.60 -5.11 2.71
CA ASN A 136 14.55 -6.14 2.31
C ASN A 136 15.44 -6.60 3.47
N ALA A 137 15.00 -6.43 4.72
CA ALA A 137 15.78 -6.77 5.93
C ALA A 137 16.42 -8.17 5.93
N PHE A 138 15.87 -9.11 5.15
CA PHE A 138 16.33 -10.50 5.05
C PHE A 138 17.06 -10.84 3.74
N ASN A 139 17.23 -9.89 2.83
CA ASN A 139 17.86 -10.12 1.54
C ASN A 139 19.29 -9.55 1.56
N ASN A 140 20.29 -10.39 1.26
CA ASN A 140 21.68 -9.97 1.19
C ASN A 140 21.97 -9.41 -0.21
N ASN A 141 21.71 -8.12 -0.43
CA ASN A 141 22.07 -7.43 -1.66
C ASN A 141 23.09 -6.33 -1.34
N SER A 142 24.13 -6.16 -2.16
CA SER A 142 25.28 -5.28 -1.85
C SER A 142 24.94 -3.79 -1.70
N ALA A 143 23.73 -3.37 -2.13
CA ALA A 143 23.20 -2.02 -1.96
C ALA A 143 22.17 -1.90 -0.81
N ASP A 144 21.84 -3.00 -0.13
CA ASP A 144 20.77 -3.11 0.85
C ASP A 144 21.33 -3.61 2.19
N THR A 145 21.77 -2.67 3.02
CA THR A 145 22.26 -2.97 4.36
C THR A 145 21.09 -3.19 5.31
N VAL A 146 21.32 -3.91 6.43
CA VAL A 146 20.31 -4.10 7.50
C VAL A 146 19.69 -2.77 7.98
N ASN A 147 20.41 -1.65 7.80
CA ASN A 147 19.99 -0.28 8.14
C ASN A 147 19.25 0.47 7.01
N ALA A 148 18.77 -0.23 5.98
CA ALA A 148 18.07 0.41 4.87
C ALA A 148 16.62 0.74 5.21
N ASP A 149 16.33 1.99 5.56
CA ASP A 149 14.95 2.46 5.63
C ASP A 149 14.38 2.58 4.21
N THR A 150 13.62 1.57 3.78
CA THR A 150 13.08 1.48 2.41
C THR A 150 11.58 1.65 2.34
N ARG A 151 10.87 1.59 3.49
CA ARG A 151 9.43 1.76 3.57
C ARG A 151 9.00 2.65 4.72
N SER A 152 7.87 3.33 4.53
CA SER A 152 7.21 4.13 5.56
C SER A 152 5.69 4.01 5.48
N TYR A 153 5.03 4.12 6.63
CA TYR A 153 3.58 4.28 6.68
C TYR A 153 3.16 5.75 6.56
N ARG A 154 2.09 5.96 5.82
CA ARG A 154 1.36 7.23 5.69
C ARG A 154 -0.13 6.99 5.87
N ARG A 155 -0.84 8.03 6.32
CA ARG A 155 -2.31 8.07 6.41
C ARG A 155 -2.90 6.87 7.18
N VAL A 156 -2.24 6.44 8.27
CA VAL A 156 -2.76 5.34 9.09
C VAL A 156 -4.06 5.76 9.78
N GLY A 157 -5.07 4.89 9.72
CA GLY A 157 -6.42 5.14 10.23
C GLY A 157 -7.30 5.98 9.30
N ALA A 158 -6.77 6.50 8.19
CA ALA A 158 -7.55 7.33 7.27
C ALA A 158 -8.33 6.45 6.27
N PRO A 159 -9.48 6.95 5.77
CA PRO A 159 -10.23 6.25 4.74
C PRO A 159 -9.49 6.23 3.40
N TYR A 160 -9.77 5.19 2.62
CA TYR A 160 -9.27 5.03 1.26
C TYR A 160 -10.34 4.39 0.39
N THR A 161 -10.53 4.91 -0.81
CA THR A 161 -11.44 4.33 -1.80
C THR A 161 -10.63 3.78 -2.96
N THR A 162 -10.76 2.48 -3.23
CA THR A 162 -10.22 1.91 -4.46
C THR A 162 -11.20 2.09 -5.60
N ALA A 163 -10.68 2.27 -6.81
CA ALA A 163 -11.44 2.24 -8.04
C ALA A 163 -10.79 1.24 -8.99
N VAL A 164 -11.61 0.51 -9.72
CA VAL A 164 -11.22 -0.55 -10.64
C VAL A 164 -11.71 -0.14 -12.03
N LEU A 165 -10.89 -0.37 -13.07
CA LEU A 165 -11.29 -0.02 -14.44
C LEU A 165 -12.53 -0.84 -14.83
N GLY A 166 -13.63 -0.16 -15.14
CA GLY A 166 -14.91 -0.80 -15.48
C GLY A 166 -15.64 -1.46 -14.30
N GLY A 167 -15.24 -1.18 -13.05
CA GLY A 167 -15.83 -1.78 -11.86
C GLY A 167 -16.30 -0.77 -10.81
N THR A 168 -16.94 -1.28 -9.75
CA THR A 168 -17.45 -0.46 -8.65
C THR A 168 -16.33 -0.04 -7.70
N ALA A 169 -16.35 1.24 -7.29
CA ALA A 169 -15.45 1.72 -6.26
C ALA A 169 -15.75 1.07 -4.90
N ARG A 170 -14.71 0.78 -4.11
CA ARG A 170 -14.84 0.18 -2.77
C ARG A 170 -14.20 1.10 -1.74
N ALA A 171 -14.98 1.52 -0.75
CA ALA A 171 -14.52 2.36 0.33
C ALA A 171 -14.05 1.50 1.52
N TYR A 172 -12.90 1.86 2.07
CA TYR A 172 -12.34 1.27 3.28
C TYR A 172 -12.20 2.37 4.33
N PRO A 173 -12.87 2.25 5.50
CA PRO A 173 -12.95 3.33 6.49
C PRO A 173 -11.62 3.61 7.19
N ALA A 174 -10.81 2.58 7.42
CA ALA A 174 -9.51 2.67 8.08
C ALA A 174 -8.45 1.92 7.28
N THR A 175 -7.39 2.62 6.86
CA THR A 175 -6.28 2.04 6.09
C THR A 175 -4.91 2.44 6.61
N ALA A 176 -3.88 1.71 6.22
CA ALA A 176 -2.48 2.06 6.38
C ALA A 176 -1.79 2.03 5.01
N THR A 177 -1.23 3.16 4.56
CA THR A 177 -0.56 3.24 3.25
C THR A 177 0.94 3.08 3.43
N ALA A 178 1.50 1.94 3.04
CA ALA A 178 2.93 1.70 2.96
C ALA A 178 3.47 2.21 1.62
N VAL A 179 4.53 3.02 1.65
CA VAL A 179 5.20 3.55 0.44
C VAL A 179 6.70 3.46 0.60
N ASP A 180 7.42 3.46 -0.53
CA ASP A 180 8.88 3.65 -0.52
C ASP A 180 9.22 4.97 0.18
N THR A 181 10.27 4.95 1.00
CA THR A 181 10.88 6.16 1.57
C THR A 181 11.65 6.88 0.46
N ALA A 182 11.50 8.19 0.36
CA ALA A 182 12.22 9.01 -0.62
C ALA A 182 13.71 9.22 -0.25
N LEU A 183 14.33 8.26 0.45
CA LEU A 183 15.65 8.46 1.03
C LEU A 183 16.71 8.47 -0.06
N ASN A 184 17.17 9.69 -0.36
CA ASN A 184 18.42 10.06 -1.01
C ASN A 184 19.56 9.13 -0.58
N ARG A 185 19.74 8.04 -1.33
CA ARG A 185 20.99 7.29 -1.32
C ARG A 185 21.90 7.94 -2.35
N PRO A 186 23.07 8.50 -1.96
CA PRO A 186 23.99 9.13 -2.91
C PRO A 186 24.57 8.16 -3.94
N ASN A 187 24.36 6.84 -3.78
CA ASN A 187 24.90 5.80 -4.64
C ASN A 187 23.84 4.88 -5.27
N ILE A 188 22.55 5.25 -5.23
CA ILE A 188 21.50 4.49 -5.92
C ILE A 188 20.58 5.47 -6.65
N TYR A 189 20.61 5.40 -7.98
CA TYR A 189 19.85 6.22 -8.93
C TYR A 189 18.32 5.92 -8.92
N GLU A 190 17.67 5.90 -7.75
CA GLU A 190 16.32 5.30 -7.67
C GLU A 190 15.17 6.27 -7.97
N ASP A 191 15.28 7.53 -7.54
CA ASP A 191 14.30 8.60 -7.84
C ASP A 191 15.06 9.91 -8.09
N ASN A 192 15.13 10.35 -9.35
CA ASN A 192 15.76 11.62 -9.72
C ASN A 192 15.11 12.20 -11.00
N LEU A 193 15.77 13.20 -11.61
CA LEU A 193 15.28 13.80 -12.85
C LEU A 193 15.06 12.75 -13.95
N TYR A 194 15.90 11.71 -14.03
CA TYR A 194 15.93 10.69 -15.08
C TYR A 194 15.17 9.40 -14.76
N TYR A 195 14.97 9.09 -13.49
CA TYR A 195 14.37 7.82 -13.04
C TYR A 195 13.29 8.02 -11.98
N LEU A 196 12.27 7.17 -12.03
CA LEU A 196 11.30 7.04 -10.93
C LEU A 196 11.09 5.57 -10.61
N ARG A 197 11.30 5.16 -9.36
CA ARG A 197 10.98 3.85 -8.82
C ARG A 197 10.17 4.03 -7.55
N THR A 198 8.87 3.75 -7.63
CA THR A 198 7.99 3.85 -6.46
C THR A 198 7.08 2.65 -6.30
N TYR A 199 6.86 2.27 -5.06
CA TYR A 199 5.88 1.30 -4.64
C TYR A 199 4.90 1.93 -3.65
N GLN A 200 3.65 1.49 -3.75
CA GLN A 200 2.59 1.80 -2.82
C GLN A 200 1.77 0.55 -2.54
N GLN A 201 1.51 0.29 -1.27
CA GLN A 201 0.55 -0.71 -0.82
C GLN A 201 -0.40 -0.08 0.19
N VAL A 202 -1.71 -0.27 -0.02
CA VAL A 202 -2.73 0.16 0.94
C VAL A 202 -3.27 -1.08 1.61
N LEU A 203 -3.17 -1.11 2.94
CA LEU A 203 -3.72 -2.16 3.79
C LEU A 203 -5.01 -1.62 4.41
N ALA A 204 -6.14 -2.30 4.24
CA ALA A 204 -7.37 -1.96 4.93
C ALA A 204 -7.53 -2.83 6.19
N GLN A 205 -7.99 -2.20 7.26
CA GLN A 205 -8.24 -2.88 8.52
C GLN A 205 -9.31 -3.98 8.33
N GLY A 206 -9.04 -5.19 8.82
CA GLY A 206 -9.93 -6.34 8.69
C GLY A 206 -9.94 -7.00 7.30
N VAL A 207 -9.21 -6.47 6.32
CA VAL A 207 -9.20 -7.01 4.94
C VAL A 207 -7.80 -7.39 4.47
N GLY A 208 -6.78 -6.59 4.80
CA GLY A 208 -5.43 -6.76 4.25
C GLY A 208 -5.14 -5.84 3.07
N PRO A 209 -4.21 -6.21 2.16
CA PRO A 209 -3.90 -5.43 0.96
C PRO A 209 -5.12 -5.21 0.07
N VAL A 210 -5.47 -3.94 -0.17
CA VAL A 210 -6.57 -3.53 -1.07
C VAL A 210 -6.07 -2.88 -2.36
N LEU A 211 -4.84 -2.38 -2.34
CA LEU A 211 -4.14 -1.83 -3.50
C LEU A 211 -2.66 -2.17 -3.39
N ARG A 212 -2.06 -2.62 -4.49
CA ARG A 212 -0.61 -2.64 -4.71
C ARG A 212 -0.33 -1.95 -6.02
N ARG A 213 0.63 -1.02 -6.02
CA ARG A 213 1.05 -0.31 -7.23
C ARG A 213 2.55 -0.15 -7.24
N ARG A 214 3.17 -0.64 -8.31
CA ARG A 214 4.58 -0.40 -8.61
C ARG A 214 4.69 0.48 -9.85
N ARG A 215 5.60 1.44 -9.82
CA ARG A 215 5.97 2.28 -10.96
C ARG A 215 7.48 2.24 -11.12
N ARG A 216 7.94 2.05 -12.35
CA ARG A 216 9.35 2.15 -12.71
C ARG A 216 9.44 2.88 -14.04
N PHE A 217 10.01 4.07 -14.06
CA PHE A 217 10.16 4.90 -15.25
C PHE A 217 11.61 5.29 -15.48
N VAL A 218 11.95 5.37 -16.75
CA VAL A 218 13.10 6.09 -17.30
C VAL A 218 12.52 7.20 -18.16
N TYR A 219 12.99 8.44 -17.95
CA TYR A 219 12.41 9.61 -18.62
C TYR A 219 13.14 10.00 -19.92
N THR A 220 14.33 9.45 -20.20
CA THR A 220 15.10 9.75 -21.42
C THR A 220 15.65 8.49 -22.09
N SER A 221 16.04 8.62 -23.36
CA SER A 221 16.71 7.56 -24.12
C SER A 221 18.16 7.29 -23.69
N GLY A 222 18.73 8.10 -22.80
CA GLY A 222 20.15 8.00 -22.39
C GLY A 222 21.15 8.56 -23.40
N SER A 223 20.69 9.26 -24.45
CA SER A 223 21.56 9.99 -25.37
C SER A 223 22.22 11.19 -24.68
N THR A 224 23.46 11.51 -25.05
CA THR A 224 24.22 12.62 -24.47
C THR A 224 23.44 13.93 -24.62
N GLY A 225 23.20 14.62 -23.50
CA GLY A 225 22.45 15.88 -23.47
C GLY A 225 20.92 15.74 -23.47
N ALA A 226 20.37 14.52 -23.48
CA ALA A 226 18.93 14.35 -23.35
C ALA A 226 18.43 14.76 -21.96
N LEU A 227 17.46 15.67 -21.93
CA LEU A 227 16.79 16.10 -20.71
C LEU A 227 15.37 15.51 -20.66
N PRO A 228 14.91 15.08 -19.46
CA PRO A 228 13.51 14.70 -19.25
C PRO A 228 12.55 15.81 -19.63
N VAL A 229 11.54 15.46 -20.43
CA VAL A 229 10.44 16.36 -20.78
C VAL A 229 9.28 16.09 -19.81
N GLN A 230 8.68 17.17 -19.28
CA GLN A 230 7.58 17.06 -18.34
C GLN A 230 6.43 16.21 -18.92
N GLY A 231 6.01 15.19 -18.17
CA GLY A 231 4.92 14.30 -18.56
C GLY A 231 5.30 13.19 -19.55
N GLN A 232 6.53 13.15 -20.07
CA GLN A 232 6.98 12.10 -20.97
C GLN A 232 7.77 11.02 -20.24
N VAL A 233 7.37 9.76 -20.43
CA VAL A 233 8.12 8.59 -19.95
C VAL A 233 8.70 7.89 -21.18
N PHE A 234 10.03 7.78 -21.25
CA PHE A 234 10.71 7.09 -22.35
C PHE A 234 10.43 5.60 -22.30
N SER A 235 10.68 4.96 -21.16
CA SER A 235 10.42 3.54 -20.97
C SER A 235 10.06 3.22 -19.53
N GLY A 236 9.36 2.11 -19.32
CA GLY A 236 8.99 1.68 -17.98
C GLY A 236 7.63 1.01 -17.89
N TYR A 237 7.13 0.91 -16.66
CA TYR A 237 5.83 0.30 -16.41
C TYR A 237 5.16 0.82 -15.14
N ILE A 238 3.83 0.67 -15.12
CA ILE A 238 3.00 0.63 -13.92
C ILE A 238 2.40 -0.78 -13.85
N HIS A 239 2.56 -1.42 -12.70
CA HIS A 239 1.80 -2.63 -12.34
C HIS A 239 0.86 -2.26 -11.21
N ARG A 240 -0.44 -2.45 -11.39
CA ARG A 240 -1.46 -2.10 -10.40
C ARG A 240 -2.39 -3.28 -10.15
N GLU A 241 -2.43 -3.74 -8.90
CA GLU A 241 -3.37 -4.73 -8.40
C GLU A 241 -4.38 -4.02 -7.48
N THR A 242 -5.67 -4.12 -7.78
CA THR A 242 -6.74 -3.51 -6.97
C THR A 242 -7.72 -4.60 -6.52
N LEU A 243 -8.01 -4.69 -5.22
CA LEU A 243 -8.88 -5.72 -4.67
C LEU A 243 -10.30 -5.60 -5.24
N ILE A 244 -10.79 -6.71 -5.80
CA ILE A 244 -12.13 -6.86 -6.37
C ILE A 244 -12.97 -7.87 -5.62
N ASP A 245 -12.39 -8.71 -4.77
CA ASP A 245 -13.13 -9.68 -3.99
C ASP A 245 -12.29 -10.25 -2.84
N ALA A 246 -12.91 -10.65 -1.74
CA ALA A 246 -12.26 -11.34 -0.64
C ALA A 246 -13.29 -12.14 0.17
N GLY A 247 -12.93 -13.34 0.60
CA GLY A 247 -13.86 -14.23 1.29
C GLY A 247 -13.24 -15.56 1.69
N ASN A 248 -14.11 -16.56 1.88
CA ASN A 248 -13.73 -17.94 2.15
C ASN A 248 -13.76 -18.75 0.85
N LEU A 249 -12.84 -19.71 0.70
CA LEU A 249 -12.72 -20.63 -0.44
C LEU A 249 -13.93 -21.56 -0.58
#